data_AF-A0AAU9T8A9-F1
#
_entry.id   AF-A0AAU9T8A9-F1
#
_cell.length_a   1.000
_cell.length_b   1.000
_cell.length_c   1.000
_cell.angle_alpha   90.00
_cell.angle_beta   90.00
_cell.angle_gamma   90.00
#
_symmetry.space_group_name_H-M   'P 1'
#
loop_
_entity.id
_entity.type
_entity.pdbx_description
1 polymer ?
#
loop_
_entity_poly.entity_id
_entity_poly.type
_entity_poly.pdbx_seq_one_letter_code
_entity_poly.pdbx_strand_id
1 'polypeptide(L)'
;MPIPSPISSTAAASAANSVLDGLSLCKTLSHVKQLHAHILRTVLDHRLNSFLFNLSSSSSSISLKYALSLFLSVPTQPESIVFNPLLRILSRSGEFRATILFYQRIRHAGGRLDQFSFPPILKAASKVSAFFEGIADAVF
;
A
#
# COMPACT_ATOMS: atom_id res chain seq x y z
N MET A 1 24.32 -33.44 7.29
CA MET A 1 23.71 -32.73 6.15
C MET A 1 23.72 -31.24 6.46
N PRO A 2 24.30 -30.36 5.63
CA PRO A 2 24.33 -28.95 5.93
C PRO A 2 22.97 -28.32 5.60
N ILE A 3 22.54 -27.42 6.48
CA ILE A 3 21.33 -26.59 6.36
C ILE A 3 21.57 -25.59 5.21
N PRO A 4 20.62 -25.37 4.28
CA PRO A 4 20.77 -24.33 3.28
C PRO A 4 20.71 -22.95 3.95
N SER A 5 21.70 -22.10 3.66
CA SER A 5 21.70 -20.69 4.08
C SER A 5 20.63 -19.88 3.33
N PRO A 6 19.99 -18.87 3.96
CA PRO A 6 18.96 -18.06 3.32
C PRO A 6 19.61 -16.98 2.44
N ILE A 7 19.90 -17.29 1.18
CA ILE A 7 20.60 -16.37 0.27
C ILE A 7 19.68 -15.32 -0.39
N SER A 8 18.36 -15.35 -0.19
CA SER A 8 17.45 -14.39 -0.85
C SER A 8 17.19 -13.08 -0.08
N SER A 9 17.71 -12.90 1.14
CA SER A 9 17.24 -11.82 2.04
C SER A 9 17.99 -10.48 1.96
N THR A 10 19.25 -10.46 1.52
CA THR A 10 20.10 -9.25 1.62
C THR A 10 20.01 -8.32 0.42
N ALA A 11 19.89 -8.84 -0.80
CA ALA A 11 19.79 -8.02 -2.02
C ALA A 11 18.43 -7.32 -2.16
N ALA A 12 17.33 -7.98 -1.77
CA ALA A 12 16.00 -7.39 -1.77
C ALA A 12 15.87 -6.27 -0.72
N ALA A 13 16.50 -6.43 0.44
CA ALA A 13 16.52 -5.42 1.49
C ALA A 13 17.34 -4.17 1.10
N SER A 14 18.52 -4.35 0.48
CA SER A 14 19.32 -3.21 0.01
C SER A 14 18.65 -2.45 -1.15
N ALA A 15 17.99 -3.20 -2.05
CA ALA A 15 17.17 -2.64 -3.12
C ALA A 15 15.93 -1.89 -2.61
N ALA A 16 15.32 -2.35 -1.52
CA ALA A 16 14.20 -1.64 -0.90
C ALA A 16 14.65 -0.36 -0.20
N ASN A 17 15.75 -0.42 0.56
CA ASN A 17 16.32 0.74 1.26
C ASN A 17 16.73 1.85 0.28
N SER A 18 17.41 1.50 -0.83
CA SER A 18 17.78 2.48 -1.86
C SER A 18 16.58 3.15 -2.54
N VAL A 19 15.47 2.43 -2.74
CA VAL A 19 14.23 3.04 -3.25
C VAL A 19 13.58 3.93 -2.20
N LEU A 20 13.58 3.54 -0.93
CA LEU A 20 13.05 4.33 0.18
C LEU A 20 13.84 5.64 0.37
N ASP A 21 15.17 5.55 0.28
CA ASP A 21 16.09 6.70 0.31
C ASP A 21 15.81 7.64 -0.88
N GLY A 22 15.67 7.08 -2.10
CA GLY A 22 15.29 7.85 -3.28
C GLY A 22 13.93 8.54 -3.13
N LEU A 23 12.94 7.87 -2.51
CA LEU A 23 11.63 8.44 -2.22
C LEU A 23 11.70 9.55 -1.16
N SER A 24 12.62 9.46 -0.19
CA SER A 24 12.82 10.53 0.81
C SER A 24 13.31 11.85 0.19
N LEU A 25 14.02 11.77 -0.94
CA LEU A 25 14.51 12.91 -1.72
C LEU A 25 13.44 13.48 -2.67
N CYS A 26 12.34 12.76 -2.89
CA CYS A 26 11.27 13.18 -3.79
C CYS A 26 10.36 14.22 -3.13
N LYS A 27 10.55 15.50 -3.48
CA LYS A 27 9.71 16.61 -2.99
C LYS A 27 8.45 16.86 -3.82
N THR A 28 8.37 16.32 -5.03
CA THR A 28 7.26 16.54 -5.96
C THR A 28 6.78 15.22 -6.58
N LEU A 29 5.53 15.19 -7.06
CA LEU A 29 4.98 14.05 -7.81
C LEU A 29 5.82 13.73 -9.05
N SER A 30 6.44 14.75 -9.67
CA SER A 30 7.32 14.56 -10.83
C SER A 30 8.53 13.69 -10.49
N HIS A 31 9.17 13.94 -9.33
CA HIS A 31 10.31 13.12 -8.89
C HIS A 31 9.89 11.67 -8.63
N VAL A 32 8.72 11.46 -8.00
CA VAL A 32 8.19 10.10 -7.77
C VAL A 32 7.92 9.38 -9.09
N LYS A 33 7.34 10.06 -10.08
CA LYS A 33 7.11 9.52 -11.43
C LYS A 33 8.41 9.19 -12.16
N GLN A 34 9.43 10.06 -12.05
CA GLN A 34 10.74 9.82 -12.64
C GLN A 34 11.42 8.59 -12.03
N LEU A 35 11.35 8.45 -10.69
CA LEU A 35 11.88 7.27 -9.99
C LEU A 35 11.12 6.01 -10.42
N HIS A 36 9.80 6.07 -10.51
CA HIS A 36 8.98 4.95 -11.01
C HIS A 36 9.35 4.56 -12.45
N ALA A 37 9.49 5.54 -13.35
CA ALA A 37 9.90 5.31 -14.75
C ALA A 37 11.31 4.71 -14.84
N HIS A 38 12.23 5.14 -13.98
CA HIS A 38 13.57 4.57 -13.89
C HIS A 38 13.54 3.10 -13.46
N ILE A 39 12.72 2.77 -12.46
CA ILE A 39 12.53 1.39 -11.98
C ILE A 39 11.89 0.51 -13.07
N LEU A 40 10.88 1.02 -13.78
CA LEU A 40 10.26 0.33 -14.91
C LEU A 40 11.26 0.03 -16.04
N ARG A 41 12.15 0.98 -16.34
CA ARG A 41 13.12 0.83 -17.44
C ARG A 41 14.28 -0.11 -17.09
N THR A 42 14.50 -0.38 -15.82
CA THR A 42 15.67 -1.14 -15.34
C THR A 42 15.34 -2.57 -14.92
N VAL A 43 14.07 -2.96 -14.68
CA VAL A 43 13.77 -4.25 -14.04
C VAL A 43 12.44 -4.91 -14.45
N LEU A 44 12.44 -6.26 -14.42
CA LEU A 44 11.31 -7.19 -14.63
C LEU A 44 10.27 -7.11 -13.48
N ASP A 45 8.98 -7.37 -13.79
CA ASP A 45 7.73 -7.18 -13.02
C ASP A 45 7.78 -7.29 -11.47
N HIS A 46 8.60 -8.17 -10.89
CA HIS A 46 8.63 -8.41 -9.44
C HIS A 46 8.98 -7.18 -8.58
N ARG A 47 9.66 -6.16 -9.14
CA ARG A 47 10.00 -4.95 -8.39
C ARG A 47 8.94 -3.86 -8.39
N LEU A 48 7.85 -3.99 -9.16
CA LEU A 48 6.70 -3.08 -9.05
C LEU A 48 5.98 -3.22 -7.71
N ASN A 49 5.82 -4.46 -7.24
CA ASN A 49 5.28 -4.74 -5.90
C ASN A 49 6.21 -4.18 -4.81
N SER A 50 7.53 -4.29 -4.99
CA SER A 50 8.51 -3.69 -4.09
C SER A 50 8.47 -2.16 -4.12
N PHE A 51 8.30 -1.54 -5.29
CA PHE A 51 8.15 -0.10 -5.42
C PHE A 51 6.87 0.38 -4.73
N LEU A 52 5.73 -0.27 -4.96
CA LEU A 52 4.47 0.04 -4.27
C LEU A 52 4.58 -0.14 -2.76
N PHE A 53 5.27 -1.18 -2.29
CA PHE A 53 5.57 -1.37 -0.87
C PHE A 53 6.39 -0.20 -0.29
N ASN A 54 7.47 0.22 -0.95
CA ASN A 54 8.29 1.33 -0.49
C ASN A 54 7.55 2.67 -0.57
N LEU A 55 6.74 2.86 -1.61
CA LEU A 55 5.91 4.05 -1.80
C LEU A 55 4.84 4.17 -0.71
N SER A 56 4.26 3.03 -0.29
CA SER A 56 3.37 2.98 0.86
C SER A 56 4.11 3.25 2.18
N SER A 57 5.35 2.76 2.33
CA SER A 57 6.15 2.98 3.54
C SER A 57 6.69 4.41 3.68
N SER A 58 6.59 5.23 2.63
CA SER A 58 6.97 6.64 2.64
C SER A 58 5.95 7.49 3.39
N SER A 59 6.40 8.33 4.34
CA SER A 59 5.53 9.25 5.10
C SER A 59 4.93 10.40 4.27
N SER A 60 5.24 10.50 2.97
CA SER A 60 4.75 11.58 2.12
C SER A 60 3.33 11.30 1.61
N SER A 61 2.42 12.26 1.83
CA SER A 61 1.04 12.21 1.31
C SER A 61 0.98 12.10 -0.23
N ILE A 62 1.95 12.70 -0.92
CA ILE A 62 2.08 12.61 -2.38
C ILE A 62 2.36 11.17 -2.81
N SER A 63 3.25 10.47 -2.09
CA SER A 63 3.60 9.08 -2.33
C SER A 63 2.39 8.17 -2.13
N LEU A 64 1.59 8.38 -1.07
CA LEU A 64 0.38 7.60 -0.81
C LEU A 64 -0.65 7.77 -1.94
N LYS A 65 -0.97 9.00 -2.34
CA LYS A 65 -1.92 9.27 -3.43
C LYS A 65 -1.46 8.62 -4.74
N TYR A 66 -0.16 8.68 -5.02
CA TYR A 66 0.40 8.04 -6.20
C TYR A 66 0.34 6.50 -6.11
N ALA A 67 0.61 5.92 -4.93
CA ALA A 67 0.54 4.47 -4.71
C ALA A 67 -0.87 3.93 -4.94
N LEU A 68 -1.89 4.62 -4.45
CA LEU A 68 -3.29 4.27 -4.70
C LEU A 68 -3.64 4.38 -6.19
N SER A 69 -3.20 5.44 -6.86
CA SER A 69 -3.41 5.61 -8.30
C SER A 69 -2.76 4.50 -9.12
N LEU A 70 -1.53 4.13 -8.79
CA LEU A 70 -0.83 3.02 -9.45
C LEU A 70 -1.51 1.68 -9.19
N PHE A 71 -1.93 1.40 -7.96
CA PHE A 71 -2.68 0.19 -7.63
C PHE A 71 -3.95 0.06 -8.48
N LEU A 72 -4.64 1.17 -8.76
CA LEU A 72 -5.83 1.18 -9.60
C LEU A 72 -5.53 0.93 -11.09
N SER A 73 -4.29 1.14 -11.54
CA SER A 73 -3.88 0.98 -12.93
C SER A 73 -3.36 -0.42 -13.28
N VAL A 74 -3.07 -1.26 -12.28
CA VAL A 74 -2.55 -2.61 -12.50
C VAL A 74 -3.71 -3.55 -12.82
N PRO A 75 -3.77 -4.16 -14.02
CA PRO A 75 -4.90 -4.98 -14.46
C PRO A 75 -4.86 -6.43 -13.92
N THR A 76 -3.85 -6.79 -13.15
CA THR A 76 -3.67 -8.14 -12.58
C THR A 76 -4.21 -8.25 -11.16
N GLN A 77 -4.46 -9.49 -10.73
CA GLN A 77 -4.90 -9.79 -9.38
C GLN A 77 -3.84 -9.27 -8.37
N PRO A 78 -4.21 -8.35 -7.47
CA PRO A 78 -3.25 -7.75 -6.56
C PRO A 78 -2.89 -8.71 -5.43
N GLU A 79 -1.60 -8.85 -5.15
CA GLU A 79 -1.12 -9.64 -4.01
C GLU A 79 -1.20 -8.87 -2.69
N SER A 80 -1.39 -9.61 -1.59
CA SER A 80 -1.57 -9.01 -0.27
C SER A 80 -0.38 -8.19 0.21
N ILE A 81 0.83 -8.52 -0.23
CA ILE A 81 2.05 -7.75 0.05
C ILE A 81 1.96 -6.30 -0.47
N VAL A 82 1.18 -6.06 -1.53
CA VAL A 82 1.02 -4.74 -2.16
C VAL A 82 -0.01 -3.90 -1.43
N PHE A 83 -1.17 -4.47 -1.10
CA PHE A 83 -2.29 -3.71 -0.57
C PHE A 83 -2.37 -3.66 0.96
N ASN A 84 -1.78 -4.61 1.68
CA ASN A 84 -1.79 -4.63 3.15
C ASN A 84 -1.14 -3.38 3.77
N PRO A 85 0.02 -2.91 3.29
CA PRO A 85 0.58 -1.64 3.73
C PRO A 85 -0.36 -0.46 3.50
N LEU A 86 -0.97 -0.37 2.31
CA LEU A 86 -1.90 0.71 1.93
C LEU A 86 -3.15 0.73 2.83
N LEU A 87 -3.75 -0.43 3.09
CA LEU A 87 -4.85 -0.57 4.06
C LEU A 87 -4.43 -0.06 5.45
N ARG A 88 -3.24 -0.44 5.90
CA ARG A 88 -2.73 -0.04 7.21
C ARG A 88 -2.54 1.48 7.29
N ILE A 89 -2.01 2.10 6.25
CA ILE A 89 -1.75 3.54 6.24
C ILE A 89 -3.06 4.33 6.21
N LEU A 90 -3.97 3.98 5.30
CA LEU A 90 -5.30 4.61 5.22
C LEU A 90 -6.06 4.51 6.55
N SER A 91 -6.06 3.33 7.17
CA SER A 91 -6.73 3.11 8.46
C SER A 91 -6.03 3.85 9.61
N ARG A 92 -4.71 4.06 9.55
CA ARG A 92 -3.95 4.82 10.55
C ARG A 92 -4.09 6.33 10.38
N SER A 93 -4.24 6.82 9.15
CA SER A 93 -4.40 8.25 8.86
C SER A 93 -5.83 8.76 9.13
N GLY A 94 -6.73 7.90 9.61
CA GLY A 94 -8.13 8.26 9.87
C GLY A 94 -9.01 8.25 8.61
N GLU A 95 -8.46 7.81 7.48
CA GLU A 95 -9.16 7.75 6.19
C GLU A 95 -10.04 6.48 6.12
N PHE A 96 -10.96 6.34 7.07
CA PHE A 96 -11.72 5.10 7.28
C PHE A 96 -12.64 4.79 6.09
N ARG A 97 -13.34 5.79 5.55
CA ARG A 97 -14.18 5.61 4.36
C ARG A 97 -13.35 5.19 3.15
N ALA A 98 -12.20 5.83 2.93
CA ALA A 98 -11.28 5.45 1.86
C ALA A 98 -10.73 4.04 2.05
N THR A 99 -10.46 3.63 3.30
CA THR A 99 -10.03 2.26 3.64
C THR A 99 -11.09 1.23 3.21
N ILE A 100 -12.37 1.49 3.49
CA ILE A 100 -13.47 0.58 3.09
C ILE A 100 -13.64 0.54 1.57
N LEU A 101 -13.58 1.69 0.88
CA LEU A 101 -13.63 1.74 -0.58
C LEU A 101 -12.44 0.99 -1.21
N PHE A 102 -11.25 1.12 -0.62
CA PHE A 102 -10.06 0.40 -1.06
C PHE A 102 -10.19 -1.11 -0.86
N TYR A 103 -10.72 -1.55 0.29
CA TYR A 103 -11.10 -2.95 0.52
C TYR A 103 -12.05 -3.48 -0.55
N GLN A 104 -13.14 -2.77 -0.84
CA GLN A 104 -14.09 -3.16 -1.89
C GLN A 104 -13.37 -3.32 -3.24
N ARG A 105 -12.47 -2.40 -3.57
CA ARG A 105 -11.70 -2.46 -4.80
C ARG A 105 -10.78 -3.67 -4.88
N ILE A 106 -10.07 -4.01 -3.80
CA ILE A 106 -9.25 -5.23 -3.72
C ILE A 106 -10.11 -6.46 -4.01
N ARG A 107 -11.31 -6.53 -3.43
CA ARG A 107 -12.25 -7.65 -3.66
C ARG A 107 -12.74 -7.71 -5.09
N HIS A 108 -13.08 -6.57 -5.69
CA HIS A 108 -13.48 -6.50 -7.11
C HIS A 108 -12.36 -6.89 -8.07
N ALA A 109 -11.10 -6.62 -7.72
CA ALA A 109 -9.93 -7.05 -8.50
C ALA A 109 -9.53 -8.51 -8.25
N GLY A 110 -10.33 -9.28 -7.49
CA GLY A 110 -10.03 -10.68 -7.15
C GLY A 110 -8.93 -10.86 -6.11
N GLY A 111 -8.46 -9.79 -5.47
CA GLY A 111 -7.40 -9.85 -4.46
C GLY A 111 -7.80 -10.72 -3.27
N ARG A 112 -6.93 -11.65 -2.88
CA ARG A 112 -7.15 -12.55 -1.75
C ARG A 112 -6.65 -11.89 -0.47
N LEU A 113 -7.58 -11.57 0.43
CA LEU A 113 -7.25 -11.04 1.75
C LEU A 113 -6.57 -12.09 2.62
N ASP A 114 -5.71 -11.62 3.53
CA ASP A 114 -5.07 -12.44 4.55
C ASP A 114 -5.30 -11.86 5.95
N GLN A 115 -4.75 -12.52 6.96
CA GLN A 115 -4.85 -12.12 8.37
C GLN A 115 -4.37 -10.68 8.64
N PHE A 116 -3.52 -10.11 7.80
CA PHE A 116 -3.01 -8.75 7.96
C PHE A 116 -3.91 -7.70 7.31
N SER A 117 -4.82 -8.11 6.41
CA SER A 117 -5.81 -7.23 5.81
C SER A 117 -6.95 -6.90 6.77
N PHE A 118 -7.38 -7.85 7.61
CA PHE A 118 -8.58 -7.69 8.43
C PHE A 118 -8.48 -6.60 9.51
N PRO A 119 -7.39 -6.48 10.30
CA PRO A 119 -7.32 -5.47 11.36
C PRO A 119 -7.56 -4.02 10.87
N PRO A 120 -6.90 -3.52 9.80
CA PRO A 120 -7.18 -2.16 9.32
C PRO A 120 -8.59 -2.00 8.75
N ILE A 121 -9.14 -3.04 8.11
CA ILE A 121 -10.51 -3.04 7.55
C ILE A 121 -11.54 -2.98 8.68
N LEU A 122 -11.42 -3.84 9.69
CA LEU A 122 -12.35 -3.90 10.81
C LEU A 122 -12.32 -2.61 11.64
N LYS A 123 -11.12 -2.05 11.87
CA LYS A 123 -10.98 -0.73 12.50
C LYS A 123 -11.69 0.37 11.71
N ALA A 124 -11.54 0.38 10.38
CA ALA A 124 -12.22 1.36 9.56
C ALA A 124 -13.74 1.16 9.57
N ALA A 125 -14.20 -0.09 9.52
CA ALA A 125 -15.63 -0.43 9.57
C ALA A 125 -16.27 0.06 10.87
N SER A 126 -15.65 -0.24 12.03
CA SER A 126 -16.19 0.20 13.32
C SER A 126 -16.26 1.72 13.45
N LYS A 127 -15.27 2.44 12.92
CA LYS A 127 -15.26 3.91 12.92
C LYS A 127 -16.30 4.52 11.99
N VAL A 128 -16.53 3.93 10.83
CA VAL A 128 -17.59 4.37 9.91
C VAL A 128 -18.96 4.10 10.54
N SER A 129 -19.18 2.93 11.13
CA SER A 129 -20.44 2.60 11.80
C SER A 129 -20.75 3.53 12.98
N ALA A 130 -19.76 3.77 13.87
CA ALA A 130 -19.93 4.66 15.01
C ALA A 130 -20.26 6.11 14.59
N PHE A 131 -19.77 6.57 13.43
CA PHE A 131 -20.12 7.87 12.89
C PHE A 131 -21.61 7.95 12.48
N PHE A 132 -22.16 6.88 11.90
CA PHE A 132 -23.58 6.83 11.54
C PHE A 132 -24.49 6.74 12.77
N GLU A 133 -24.07 5.98 13.79
CA GLU A 133 -24.83 5.84 15.05
C GLU A 133 -24.88 7.16 15.82
N GLY A 134 -23.75 7.87 15.93
CA GLY A 134 -23.74 9.20 16.56
C GLY A 134 -24.52 10.28 15.79
N ILE A 135 -24.74 10.13 14.48
CA ILE A 135 -25.67 10.99 13.72
C ILE A 135 -27.12 10.63 14.01
N ALA A 136 -27.44 9.34 14.12
CA ALA A 136 -28.80 8.89 14.43
C ALA A 136 -29.24 9.35 15.84
N ASP A 137 -28.32 9.33 16.81
CA ASP A 137 -28.59 9.77 18.18
C ASP A 137 -28.64 11.30 18.36
N ALA A 138 -28.10 12.08 17.41
CA ALA A 138 -28.13 13.55 17.45
C ALA A 138 -29.38 14.18 16.79
N VAL A 139 -30.31 13.36 16.30
CA VAL A 139 -31.53 13.79 15.58
C VAL A 139 -32.82 13.53 16.39
N PHE A 140 -32.68 13.16 17.66
CA PHE A 140 -33.79 13.07 18.63
C PHE A 140 -33.55 14.01 19.82
#